data_AF-A0A957U281-F1
#
_entry.id   AF-A0A957U281-F1
#
_cell.length_a   1.000
_cell.length_b   1.000
_cell.length_c   1.000
_cell.angle_alpha   90.00
_cell.angle_beta   90.00
_cell.angle_gamma   90.00
#
_symmetry.space_group_name_H-M   'P 1'
#
loop_
_entity.id
_entity.type
_entity.pdbx_description
1 polymer ?
#
loop_
_entity_poly.entity_id
_entity_poly.type
_entity_poly.pdbx_seq_one_letter_code
_entity_poly.pdbx_strand_id
1 'polypeptide(L)'
;MGHLLNAQLPPHRAAQQAAGHAHQLLQQRLDRNVTGAPESASLMALLQLLFSPEEAELARQIPTQFMPLTKLSRKSGVSREELDDRVTAMAERGVVMDLEHDGQRYVALAPVVIG
;
A
#
# COMPACT_ATOMS: atom_id res chain seq x y z
N MET A 1 5.52 23.88 42.57
CA MET A 1 6.24 24.09 41.30
C MET A 1 7.17 22.91 41.08
N GLY A 2 7.06 22.19 39.95
CA GLY A 2 7.95 21.07 39.66
C GLY A 2 7.36 20.01 38.71
N HIS A 3 7.13 20.43 37.46
CA HIS A 3 7.18 19.65 36.22
C HIS A 3 6.59 18.24 36.14
N LEU A 4 5.40 18.18 35.52
CA LEU A 4 4.90 17.04 34.75
C LEU A 4 5.86 16.77 33.57
N LEU A 5 6.52 15.61 33.58
CA LEU A 5 7.22 15.07 32.42
C LEU A 5 6.17 14.60 31.39
N ASN A 6 5.89 15.47 30.42
CA ASN A 6 5.18 15.14 29.20
C ASN A 6 6.06 14.19 28.38
N ALA A 7 5.86 12.88 28.55
CA ALA A 7 6.53 11.85 27.76
C ALA A 7 5.96 11.86 26.34
N GLN A 8 6.45 12.80 25.52
CA GLN A 8 6.25 12.79 24.09
C GLN A 8 6.77 11.45 23.55
N LEU A 9 5.87 10.60 23.06
CA LEU A 9 6.22 9.34 22.40
C LEU A 9 7.26 9.65 21.30
N PRO A 10 8.41 8.95 21.28
CA PRO A 10 9.47 9.26 20.34
C PRO A 10 9.00 8.95 18.90
N PRO A 11 9.43 9.77 17.91
CA PRO A 11 8.87 9.78 16.56
C PRO A 11 8.97 8.43 15.83
N HIS A 12 9.99 7.63 16.15
CA HIS A 12 10.20 6.31 15.55
C HIS A 12 9.16 5.26 15.96
N ARG A 13 8.58 5.37 17.18
CA ARG A 13 7.54 4.45 17.66
C ARG A 13 6.18 4.73 17.03
N ALA A 14 5.84 6.00 16.83
CA ALA A 14 4.62 6.40 16.15
C ALA A 14 4.63 5.97 14.68
N ALA A 15 5.78 6.09 14.00
CA ALA A 15 5.95 5.62 12.62
C ALA A 15 5.82 4.09 12.50
N GLN A 16 6.37 3.31 13.45
CA GLN A 16 6.23 1.86 13.47
C GLN A 16 4.80 1.39 13.79
N GLN A 17 4.09 2.09 14.68
CA GLN A 17 2.67 1.81 14.96
C GLN A 17 1.78 2.16 13.77
N ALA A 18 2.04 3.28 13.10
CA ALA A 18 1.35 3.67 11.87
C ALA A 18 1.61 2.68 10.72
N ALA A 19 2.86 2.22 10.57
CA ALA A 19 3.23 1.18 9.60
C ALA A 19 2.57 -0.18 9.90
N GLY A 20 2.47 -0.57 11.18
CA GLY A 20 1.73 -1.77 11.57
C GLY A 20 0.24 -1.68 11.20
N HIS A 21 -0.38 -0.53 11.46
CA HIS A 21 -1.78 -0.28 11.14
C HIS A 21 -2.03 -0.26 9.61
N ALA A 22 -1.13 0.37 8.86
CA ALA A 22 -1.11 0.40 7.40
C ALA A 22 -1.16 -1.00 6.78
N HIS A 23 -0.29 -1.89 7.26
CA HIS A 23 -0.18 -3.26 6.78
C HIS A 23 -1.41 -4.10 7.15
N GLN A 24 -1.98 -3.90 8.35
CA GLN A 24 -3.22 -4.56 8.78
C GLN A 24 -4.41 -4.18 7.88
N LEU A 25 -4.56 -2.91 7.52
CA LEU A 25 -5.63 -2.45 6.63
C LEU A 25 -5.48 -3.03 5.20
N LEU A 26 -4.24 -3.17 4.72
CA LEU A 26 -3.97 -3.82 3.43
C LEU A 26 -4.36 -5.31 3.49
N GLN A 27 -4.00 -6.01 4.56
CA GLN A 27 -4.39 -7.42 4.77
C GLN A 27 -5.92 -7.59 4.74
N GLN A 28 -6.68 -6.76 5.47
CA GLN A 28 -8.15 -6.84 5.50
C GLN A 28 -8.78 -6.62 4.12
N ARG A 29 -8.13 -5.83 3.26
CA ARG A 29 -8.57 -5.61 1.89
C ARG A 29 -8.25 -6.80 0.98
N LEU A 30 -7.09 -7.43 1.16
CA LEU A 30 -6.71 -8.63 0.42
C LEU A 30 -7.58 -9.83 0.79
N ASP A 31 -7.93 -10.00 2.07
CA ASP A 31 -8.79 -11.08 2.57
C ASP A 31 -10.18 -11.10 1.93
N ARG A 32 -10.69 -9.94 1.51
CA ARG A 32 -12.01 -9.81 0.86
C ARG A 32 -12.06 -10.31 -0.60
N ASN A 33 -10.93 -10.68 -1.22
CA ASN A 33 -10.81 -10.83 -2.67
C ASN A 33 -10.32 -12.21 -3.18
N VAL A 34 -10.65 -13.32 -2.49
CA VAL A 34 -10.53 -14.76 -2.90
C VAL A 34 -9.60 -15.56 -1.95
N THR A 35 -10.20 -16.55 -1.27
CA THR A 35 -9.61 -17.57 -0.39
C THR A 35 -8.48 -17.12 0.54
N GLY A 36 -8.91 -16.64 1.72
CA GLY A 36 -8.22 -16.60 3.00
C GLY A 36 -6.74 -16.94 2.98
N ALA A 37 -5.90 -15.92 2.88
CA ALA A 37 -4.62 -15.97 3.54
C ALA A 37 -4.88 -15.58 5.01
N PRO A 38 -5.01 -16.54 5.95
CA PRO A 38 -5.20 -16.22 7.36
C PRO A 38 -4.08 -15.29 7.83
N GLU A 39 -4.34 -14.49 8.87
CA GLU A 39 -3.33 -13.71 9.59
C GLU A 39 -2.15 -14.63 9.96
N SER A 40 -1.14 -14.67 9.10
CA SER A 40 0.05 -15.47 9.30
C SER A 40 1.23 -14.51 9.38
N ALA A 41 2.09 -14.73 10.37
CA ALA A 41 3.34 -13.99 10.48
C ALA A 41 4.14 -14.06 9.16
N SER A 42 4.00 -15.16 8.42
CA SER A 42 4.59 -15.37 7.09
C SER A 42 4.04 -14.41 6.03
N LEU A 43 2.72 -14.21 5.94
CA LEU A 43 2.13 -13.22 5.01
C LEU A 43 2.60 -11.81 5.35
N MET A 44 2.61 -11.46 6.64
CA MET A 44 3.06 -10.14 7.08
C MET A 44 4.54 -9.89 6.76
N ALA A 45 5.40 -10.89 6.95
CA ALA A 45 6.81 -10.81 6.57
C ALA A 45 6.98 -10.65 5.05
N LEU A 46 6.20 -11.38 4.25
CA LEU A 46 6.20 -11.25 2.80
C LEU A 46 5.75 -9.86 2.35
N LEU A 47 4.67 -9.30 2.92
CA LEU A 47 4.22 -7.95 2.61
C LEU A 47 5.28 -6.88 2.96
N GLN A 48 5.99 -7.04 4.08
CA GLN A 48 7.09 -6.13 4.46
C GLN A 48 8.31 -6.24 3.54
N LEU A 49 8.52 -7.38 2.90
CA LEU A 49 9.53 -7.54 1.85
C LEU A 49 9.08 -6.92 0.51
N LEU A 50 7.78 -7.01 0.22
CA LEU A 50 7.19 -6.55 -1.03
C LEU A 50 6.78 -5.08 -1.04
N PHE A 51 6.70 -4.39 0.09
CA PHE A 51 6.30 -2.99 0.12
C PHE A 51 7.05 -2.22 1.19
N SER A 52 7.56 -1.04 0.83
CA SER A 52 7.86 -0.03 1.86
C SER A 52 6.57 0.42 2.57
N PRO A 53 6.64 1.03 3.75
CA PRO A 53 5.46 1.58 4.43
C PRO A 53 4.66 2.55 3.55
N GLU A 54 5.35 3.41 2.79
CA GLU A 54 4.75 4.36 1.86
C GLU A 54 4.11 3.65 0.66
N GLU A 55 4.76 2.62 0.11
CA GLU A 55 4.19 1.80 -0.95
C GLU A 55 2.96 1.03 -0.48
N ALA A 56 2.95 0.53 0.76
CA ALA A 56 1.79 -0.15 1.33
C ALA A 56 0.59 0.81 1.55
N GLU A 57 0.86 2.07 1.91
CA GLU A 57 -0.14 3.15 1.94
C GLU A 57 -0.72 3.46 0.57
N LEU A 58 0.10 3.42 -0.49
CA LEU A 58 -0.39 3.57 -1.84
C LEU A 58 -1.17 2.32 -2.30
N ALA A 59 -0.58 1.13 -2.12
CA ALA A 59 -1.11 -0.16 -2.54
C ALA A 59 -2.52 -0.42 -1.99
N ARG A 60 -2.79 -0.07 -0.72
CA ARG A 60 -4.14 -0.23 -0.13
C ARG A 60 -5.21 0.58 -0.85
N GLN A 61 -4.84 1.58 -1.63
CA GLN A 61 -5.77 2.44 -2.36
C GLN A 61 -6.05 1.91 -3.77
N ILE A 62 -5.13 1.12 -4.33
CA ILE A 62 -5.22 0.53 -5.66
C ILE A 62 -6.20 -0.66 -5.63
N PRO A 63 -7.25 -0.68 -6.48
CA PRO A 63 -8.16 -1.83 -6.58
C PRO A 63 -7.50 -2.99 -7.33
N THR A 64 -8.06 -4.19 -7.20
CA THR A 64 -7.63 -5.37 -7.99
C THR A 64 -8.15 -5.33 -9.43
N GLN A 65 -9.16 -4.52 -9.72
CA GLN A 65 -9.57 -4.18 -11.08
C GLN A 65 -8.81 -2.94 -11.59
N PHE A 66 -8.61 -2.83 -12.90
CA PHE A 66 -7.96 -1.66 -13.50
C PHE A 66 -8.73 -0.35 -13.23
N MET A 67 -7.98 0.68 -12.83
CA MET A 67 -8.46 2.03 -12.57
C MET A 67 -7.55 3.06 -13.25
N PRO A 68 -8.08 4.15 -13.82
CA PRO A 68 -7.24 5.23 -14.35
C PRO A 68 -6.31 5.82 -13.28
N LEU A 69 -5.05 6.07 -13.62
CA LEU A 69 -4.07 6.70 -12.73
C LEU A 69 -4.55 8.09 -12.24
N THR A 70 -5.28 8.80 -13.10
CA THR A 70 -5.91 10.09 -12.77
C THR A 70 -6.92 9.98 -11.62
N LYS A 71 -7.64 8.85 -11.53
CA LYS A 71 -8.59 8.57 -10.44
C LYS A 71 -7.85 8.17 -9.17
N LEU A 72 -6.75 7.42 -9.29
CA LEU A 72 -5.88 7.09 -8.15
C LEU A 72 -5.27 8.36 -7.54
N SER A 73 -4.75 9.27 -8.37
CA SER A 73 -4.22 10.59 -7.95
C SER A 73 -5.22 11.39 -7.11
N ARG A 74 -6.47 11.49 -7.57
CA ARG A 74 -7.53 12.18 -6.82
C ARG A 74 -7.86 11.48 -5.50
N LYS A 75 -7.77 10.14 -5.46
CA LYS A 75 -8.09 9.34 -4.28
C LYS A 75 -7.00 9.41 -3.21
N SER A 76 -5.74 9.37 -3.63
CA SER A 76 -4.58 9.36 -2.72
C SER A 76 -4.09 10.75 -2.33
N GLY A 77 -4.49 11.79 -3.09
CA GLY A 77 -3.94 13.14 -2.92
C GLY A 77 -2.51 13.29 -3.43
N VAL A 78 -1.95 12.25 -4.07
CA VAL A 78 -0.62 12.26 -4.66
C VAL A 78 -0.70 12.76 -6.10
N SER A 79 0.28 13.55 -6.53
CA SER A 79 0.33 14.08 -7.89
C SER A 79 0.42 12.96 -8.94
N ARG A 80 -0.02 13.23 -10.17
CA ARG A 80 0.06 12.23 -11.25
C ARG A 80 1.49 11.85 -11.59
N GLU A 81 2.38 12.84 -11.64
CA GLU A 81 3.81 12.66 -11.95
C GLU A 81 4.49 11.76 -10.92
N GLU A 82 4.29 12.06 -9.63
CA GLU A 82 4.82 11.24 -8.54
C GLU A 82 4.21 9.82 -8.52
N LEU A 83 2.94 9.68 -8.89
CA LEU A 83 2.32 8.37 -9.04
C LEU A 83 2.86 7.58 -10.22
N ASP A 84 3.22 8.24 -11.31
CA ASP A 84 3.77 7.54 -12.48
C ASP A 84 5.07 6.83 -12.11
N ASP A 85 6.00 7.52 -11.44
CA ASP A 85 7.27 6.94 -11.01
C ASP A 85 7.07 5.80 -10.01
N ARG A 86 6.20 6.01 -9.01
CA ARG A 86 5.92 5.00 -7.97
C ARG A 86 5.26 3.76 -8.57
N VAL A 87 4.25 3.94 -9.42
CA VAL A 87 3.56 2.82 -10.08
C VAL A 87 4.51 2.06 -10.98
N THR A 88 5.39 2.75 -11.72
CA THR A 88 6.40 2.08 -12.55
C THR A 88 7.32 1.21 -11.71
N ALA A 89 7.87 1.72 -10.61
CA ALA A 89 8.73 0.93 -9.72
C ALA A 89 7.99 -0.28 -9.11
N MET A 90 6.73 -0.11 -8.73
CA MET A 90 5.89 -1.21 -8.22
C MET A 90 5.54 -2.24 -9.31
N ALA A 91 5.36 -1.80 -10.55
CA ALA A 91 5.07 -2.66 -11.69
C ALA A 91 6.28 -3.49 -12.11
N GLU A 92 7.48 -2.90 -12.13
CA GLU A 92 8.75 -3.62 -12.38
C GLU A 92 8.99 -4.75 -11.37
N ARG A 93 8.49 -4.59 -10.14
CA ARG A 93 8.56 -5.60 -9.08
C ARG A 93 7.42 -6.62 -9.11
N GLY A 94 6.44 -6.44 -10.00
CA GLY A 94 5.30 -7.34 -10.18
C GLY A 94 4.23 -7.25 -9.08
N VAL A 95 4.26 -6.22 -8.23
CA VAL A 95 3.26 -6.04 -7.16
C VAL A 95 2.08 -5.15 -7.59
N VAL A 96 2.24 -4.42 -8.70
CA VAL A 96 1.20 -3.65 -9.38
C VAL A 96 1.22 -4.03 -10.85
N MET A 97 0.07 -3.99 -11.50
CA MET A 97 -0.07 -4.10 -12.94
C MET A 97 -0.47 -2.75 -13.51
N ASP A 98 0.09 -2.38 -14.64
CA ASP A 98 -0.34 -1.21 -15.40
C ASP A 98 -0.49 -1.51 -16.89
N LEU A 99 -1.29 -0.70 -17.57
CA LEU A 99 -1.46 -0.72 -19.01
C LEU A 99 -1.84 0.66 -19.53
N GLU A 100 -1.54 0.92 -20.80
CA GLU A 100 -2.06 2.10 -21.50
C GLU A 100 -3.24 1.71 -22.41
N HIS A 101 -4.26 2.57 -22.39
CA HIS A 101 -5.38 2.52 -23.31
C HIS A 101 -5.84 3.96 -23.61
N ASP A 102 -5.96 4.31 -24.90
CA ASP A 102 -6.34 5.66 -25.36
C ASP A 102 -5.52 6.81 -24.73
N GLY A 103 -4.21 6.59 -24.58
CA GLY A 103 -3.30 7.57 -23.96
C GLY A 103 -3.55 7.81 -22.46
N GLN A 104 -4.31 6.92 -21.81
CA GLN A 104 -4.52 6.91 -20.36
C GLN A 104 -3.88 5.67 -19.75
N ARG A 105 -3.11 5.87 -18.67
CA ARG A 105 -2.55 4.78 -17.87
C ARG A 105 -3.60 4.26 -16.88
N TYR A 106 -3.77 2.94 -16.85
CA TYR A 106 -4.62 2.23 -15.92
C TYR A 106 -3.76 1.34 -15.03
N VAL A 107 -4.16 1.22 -13.76
CA VAL A 107 -3.40 0.49 -12.73
C VAL A 107 -4.31 -0.44 -11.95
N ALA A 108 -3.77 -1.59 -11.54
CA ALA A 108 -4.42 -2.57 -10.67
C ALA A 108 -3.39 -3.16 -9.71
N LEU A 109 -3.81 -3.50 -8.49
CA LEU A 109 -2.98 -4.27 -7.57
C LEU A 109 -2.87 -5.70 -8.08
N ALA A 110 -1.66 -6.26 -8.15
CA ALA A 110 -1.48 -7.63 -8.59
C ALA A 110 -2.22 -8.60 -7.64
N PRO A 111 -2.95 -9.61 -8.15
CA PRO A 111 -3.60 -10.58 -7.31
C PRO A 111 -2.56 -11.43 -6.57
N VAL A 112 -2.74 -11.60 -5.26
CA VAL A 112 -1.95 -12.57 -4.48
C VAL A 112 -2.60 -13.93 -4.65
N VAL A 113 -1.97 -14.81 -5.42
CA VAL A 113 -2.38 -16.22 -5.55
C VAL A 113 -1.42 -17.05 -4.71
N ILE A 114 -1.90 -17.61 -3.60
CA ILE A 114 -1.19 -18.66 -2.87
C ILE A 114 -1.69 -19.99 -3.44
N GLY A 115 -0.80 -20.71 -4.12
CA GLY A 115 -1.04 -22.06 -4.64
C GLY A 115 -0.47 -23.14 -3.75
#